data_AF-A0A957PRJ9-F1
#
_entry.id   AF-A0A957PRJ9-F1
#
_cell.length_a   1.000
_cell.length_b   1.000
_cell.length_c   1.000
_cell.angle_alpha   90.00
_cell.angle_beta   90.00
_cell.angle_gamma   90.00
#
_symmetry.space_group_name_H-M   'P 1'
#
loop_
_entity.id
_entity.type
_entity.pdbx_description
1 polymer ?
#
loop_
_entity_poly.entity_id
_entity_poly.type
_entity_poly.pdbx_seq_one_letter_code
_entity_poly.pdbx_strand_id
1 'polypeptide(L)'
;VLETDAGACLLPVEEGMGYAESALLEPWGCVVAAYTQRRRLDPKTGGTMWIIGNADDSSFTFSKGLDAPATIILTDVPDSVKKLVSATNANIIEKNNVSDYEALSKELTDGKGFDDIVMLNPTSSETVGNVARFIARRGTLNIIGTKPLDGLTSVDLGRLHYDYIAFVGNNSTDIAASYGEDRNRCELRAGGVTVFIGAGGPMGQMHVQRALELPNGPKNIIATEISDERLQTLVNMFEPLAKKNGRDLFIFNPNTSKQTFRDFVMEVTKGQGADDVVVSVPVAGLMEEGDTVMKQDGMMVLFAGVPNGTMGKVNLSNVYLSNAQYTGTSGLTIDDQASVMERRIAGTLSPGRSVAAIGGMETAAEAIQSVMDSKYPGKVVIFPQIHNLPLTSLKEMKDRLPEVAAKLGQDQMWTNEAEEALIEKLWQEPK
;
A
#
# COMPACT_ATOMS: atom_id res chain seq x y z
N VAL A 1 27.50 12.07 6.17
CA VAL A 1 26.06 11.93 6.46
C VAL A 1 25.32 12.49 5.26
N LEU A 2 24.39 11.73 4.66
CA LEU A 2 23.53 12.28 3.61
C LEU A 2 22.49 13.17 4.30
N GLU A 3 22.53 14.47 4.02
CA GLU A 3 21.48 15.41 4.44
C GLU A 3 20.37 15.41 3.40
N THR A 4 19.14 15.30 3.87
CA THR A 4 17.92 15.37 3.06
C THR A 4 17.02 16.48 3.60
N ASP A 5 15.89 16.72 2.94
CA ASP A 5 14.86 17.63 3.42
C ASP A 5 14.34 17.26 4.82
N ALA A 6 14.51 16.00 5.25
CA ALA A 6 14.17 15.49 6.59
C ALA A 6 15.37 15.45 7.56
N GLY A 7 16.52 16.03 7.19
CA GLY A 7 17.75 15.98 7.97
C GLY A 7 18.63 14.78 7.66
N ALA A 8 19.42 14.36 8.64
CA ALA A 8 20.36 13.25 8.51
C ALA A 8 19.64 11.92 8.28
N CYS A 9 19.95 11.20 7.20
CA CYS A 9 19.50 9.83 6.99
C CYS A 9 20.28 8.80 7.82
N LEU A 10 20.48 9.08 9.10
CA LEU A 10 21.08 8.16 10.06
C LEU A 10 20.12 8.00 11.24
N LEU A 11 19.73 6.76 11.50
CA LEU A 11 18.96 6.41 12.68
C LEU A 11 19.93 5.84 13.73
N PRO A 12 20.01 6.41 14.94
CA PRO A 12 20.79 5.81 16.01
C PRO A 12 20.14 4.48 16.39
N VAL A 13 20.86 3.38 16.16
CA VAL A 13 20.37 2.06 16.57
C VAL A 13 20.50 1.94 18.08
N GLU A 14 19.38 1.63 18.73
CA GLU A 14 19.29 1.51 20.19
C GLU A 14 20.05 0.28 20.72
N GLU A 15 20.54 0.40 21.95
CA GLU A 15 21.24 -0.72 22.62
C GLU A 15 20.32 -1.95 22.72
N GLY A 16 20.83 -3.11 22.30
CA GLY A 16 20.07 -4.37 22.32
C GLY A 16 19.32 -4.70 21.03
N MET A 17 19.50 -3.95 19.94
CA MET A 17 19.03 -4.34 18.62
C MET A 17 20.14 -5.02 17.81
N GLY A 18 19.89 -6.22 17.28
CA GLY A 18 20.84 -6.93 16.42
C GLY A 18 21.02 -6.26 15.06
N TYR A 19 22.16 -6.51 14.41
CA TYR A 19 22.49 -6.04 13.06
C TYR A 19 21.46 -6.52 12.02
N ALA A 20 21.03 -7.78 12.06
CA ALA A 20 20.04 -8.29 11.13
C ALA A 20 18.70 -7.57 11.27
N GLU A 21 18.27 -7.30 12.50
CA GLU A 21 17.01 -6.58 12.74
C GLU A 21 17.13 -5.13 12.32
N SER A 22 18.29 -4.52 12.56
CA SER A 22 18.62 -3.15 12.11
C SER A 22 18.60 -3.05 10.58
N ALA A 23 19.16 -4.03 9.87
CA ALA A 23 19.13 -4.10 8.41
C ALA A 23 17.71 -4.28 7.84
N LEU A 24 16.77 -4.72 8.67
CA LEU A 24 15.36 -4.91 8.30
C LEU A 24 14.47 -3.71 8.62
N LEU A 25 15.02 -2.63 9.20
CA LEU A 25 14.25 -1.40 9.45
C LEU A 25 13.66 -0.81 8.18
N GLU A 26 14.45 -0.72 7.10
CA GLU A 26 13.99 -0.18 5.81
C GLU A 26 12.81 -0.97 5.21
N PRO A 27 12.90 -2.31 5.01
CA PRO A 27 11.79 -3.03 4.41
C PRO A 27 10.55 -3.05 5.33
N TRP A 28 10.72 -3.05 6.65
CA TRP A 28 9.60 -2.90 7.57
C TRP A 28 9.01 -1.49 7.53
N GLY A 29 9.85 -0.48 7.35
CA GLY A 29 9.43 0.92 7.20
C GLY A 29 8.53 1.09 5.98
N CYS A 30 8.86 0.45 4.85
CA CYS A 30 7.95 0.38 3.69
C CYS A 30 6.59 -0.23 4.07
N VAL A 31 6.58 -1.36 4.80
CA VAL A 31 5.34 -2.02 5.24
C VAL A 31 4.53 -1.13 6.17
N VAL A 32 5.17 -0.40 7.08
CA VAL A 32 4.49 0.58 7.96
C VAL A 32 3.94 1.74 7.14
N ALA A 33 4.74 2.29 6.23
CA ALA A 33 4.37 3.42 5.37
C ALA A 33 3.12 3.13 4.54
N ALA A 34 2.92 1.88 4.11
CA ALA A 34 1.74 1.43 3.38
C ALA A 34 0.40 1.71 4.08
N TYR A 35 0.44 1.91 5.41
CA TYR A 35 -0.73 2.19 6.24
C TYR A 35 -0.77 3.61 6.82
N THR A 36 0.07 4.51 6.29
CA THR A 36 0.11 5.93 6.66
C THR A 36 -0.56 6.79 5.60
N GLN A 37 -1.09 7.95 6.00
CA GLN A 37 -1.73 8.86 5.05
C GLN A 37 -0.68 9.63 4.23
N ARG A 38 -0.18 9.01 3.15
CA ARG A 38 0.77 9.65 2.22
C ARG A 38 0.10 10.46 1.11
N ARG A 39 -1.16 10.14 0.83
CA ARG A 39 -1.99 10.80 -0.19
C ARG A 39 -2.46 12.15 0.35
N ARG A 40 -2.54 13.15 -0.54
CA ARG A 40 -3.18 14.42 -0.20
C ARG A 40 -4.69 14.23 -0.24
N LEU A 41 -5.38 14.71 0.79
CA LEU A 41 -6.83 14.54 0.97
C LEU A 41 -7.60 15.85 1.13
N ASP A 42 -7.00 16.98 0.79
CA ASP A 42 -7.62 18.30 0.80
C ASP A 42 -7.22 19.07 -0.44
N PRO A 43 -8.07 19.97 -0.99
CA PRO A 43 -7.72 20.83 -2.12
C PRO A 43 -6.38 21.55 -1.93
N LYS A 44 -5.58 21.61 -2.99
CA LYS A 44 -4.21 22.12 -2.91
C LYS A 44 -4.20 23.65 -2.86
N THR A 45 -3.59 24.19 -1.81
CA THR A 45 -3.33 25.63 -1.71
C THR A 45 -2.44 26.11 -2.86
N GLY A 46 -2.90 27.11 -3.60
CA GLY A 46 -2.21 27.63 -4.78
C GLY A 46 -2.25 26.69 -6.00
N GLY A 47 -3.00 25.59 -5.94
CA GLY A 47 -3.09 24.60 -7.01
C GLY A 47 -4.07 24.98 -8.12
N THR A 48 -4.19 24.09 -9.09
CA THR A 48 -5.17 24.19 -10.19
C THR A 48 -6.27 23.14 -10.00
N MET A 49 -7.50 23.61 -9.81
CA MET A 49 -8.69 22.76 -9.69
C MET A 49 -9.50 22.76 -10.99
N TRP A 50 -9.95 21.59 -11.44
CA TRP A 50 -10.84 21.41 -12.58
C TRP A 50 -12.16 20.78 -12.14
N ILE A 51 -13.26 21.51 -12.28
CA ILE A 51 -14.62 21.05 -11.94
C ILE A 51 -15.37 20.77 -13.23
N ILE A 52 -15.83 19.53 -13.36
CA ILE A 52 -16.60 18.99 -14.48
C ILE A 52 -17.98 18.65 -13.96
N GLY A 53 -19.02 19.14 -14.62
CA GLY A 53 -20.40 18.79 -14.26
C GLY A 53 -21.28 18.52 -15.46
N ASN A 54 -22.58 18.58 -15.22
CA ASN A 54 -23.61 18.57 -16.24
C ASN A 54 -24.55 19.78 -16.04
N ALA A 55 -25.10 20.33 -17.12
CA ALA A 55 -26.05 21.44 -17.07
C ALA A 55 -27.31 21.15 -16.22
N ASP A 56 -27.69 19.88 -16.08
CA ASP A 56 -28.85 19.45 -15.27
C ASP A 56 -28.55 19.32 -13.76
N ASP A 57 -27.29 19.50 -13.35
CA ASP A 57 -26.91 19.44 -11.95
C ASP A 57 -27.49 20.65 -11.19
N SER A 58 -28.23 20.41 -10.11
CA SER A 58 -28.64 21.50 -9.23
C SER A 58 -28.35 21.12 -7.79
N SER A 59 -27.96 22.14 -6.99
CA SER A 59 -27.82 22.10 -5.52
C SER A 59 -26.48 21.67 -4.89
N PHE A 60 -25.34 21.72 -5.61
CA PHE A 60 -24.03 21.47 -5.00
C PHE A 60 -23.54 22.62 -4.12
N THR A 61 -22.83 22.25 -3.04
CA THR A 61 -22.14 23.14 -2.10
C THR A 61 -20.69 22.69 -1.91
N PHE A 62 -19.88 23.53 -1.28
CA PHE A 62 -18.47 23.24 -1.02
C PHE A 62 -18.11 23.84 0.34
N SER A 63 -18.30 23.08 1.42
CA SER A 63 -18.28 23.60 2.79
C SER A 63 -16.90 24.08 3.27
N LYS A 64 -15.81 23.57 2.70
CA LYS A 64 -14.42 23.93 3.03
C LYS A 64 -13.47 23.71 1.86
N GLY A 65 -12.38 24.47 1.77
CA GLY A 65 -11.27 24.20 0.85
C GLY A 65 -11.42 24.76 -0.57
N LEU A 66 -12.57 25.31 -0.94
CA LEU A 66 -12.77 25.92 -2.26
C LEU A 66 -11.88 27.15 -2.51
N ASP A 67 -11.48 27.86 -1.45
CA ASP A 67 -10.55 29.01 -1.53
C ASP A 67 -9.07 28.59 -1.64
N ALA A 68 -8.76 27.29 -1.57
CA ALA A 68 -7.37 26.83 -1.63
C ALA A 68 -6.74 26.97 -3.04
N PRO A 69 -7.39 26.56 -4.14
CA PRO A 69 -6.80 26.65 -5.47
C PRO A 69 -6.57 28.10 -5.91
N ALA A 70 -5.44 28.36 -6.59
CA ALA A 70 -5.21 29.66 -7.22
C ALA A 70 -5.99 29.81 -8.53
N THR A 71 -6.28 28.70 -9.22
CA THR A 71 -7.03 28.67 -10.47
C THR A 71 -8.12 27.61 -10.40
N ILE A 72 -9.33 27.95 -10.81
CA ILE A 72 -10.48 27.03 -10.90
C ILE A 72 -10.99 27.03 -12.34
N ILE A 73 -11.05 25.86 -12.95
CA ILE A 73 -11.51 25.64 -14.32
C ILE A 73 -12.86 24.95 -14.28
N LEU A 74 -13.82 25.48 -15.03
CA LEU A 74 -15.18 25.01 -15.08
C LEU A 74 -15.49 24.44 -16.45
N THR A 75 -15.99 23.20 -16.50
CA THR A 75 -16.45 22.53 -17.71
C THR A 75 -17.85 21.99 -17.50
N ASP A 76 -18.80 22.53 -18.26
CA ASP A 76 -20.20 22.07 -18.32
C ASP A 76 -20.90 22.04 -16.94
N VAL A 77 -20.43 22.88 -16.01
CA VAL A 77 -20.99 22.99 -14.66
C VAL A 77 -22.27 23.84 -14.65
N PRO A 78 -23.20 23.58 -13.73
CA PRO A 78 -24.42 24.36 -13.61
C PRO A 78 -24.16 25.76 -13.02
N ASP A 79 -25.08 26.70 -13.26
CA ASP A 79 -24.98 28.08 -12.77
C ASP A 79 -24.82 28.18 -11.24
N SER A 80 -25.39 27.22 -10.50
CA SER A 80 -25.23 27.15 -9.05
C SER A 80 -23.77 26.97 -8.61
N VAL A 81 -23.02 26.13 -9.33
CA VAL A 81 -21.57 25.92 -9.10
C VAL A 81 -20.77 27.12 -9.58
N LYS A 82 -21.13 27.74 -10.73
CA LYS A 82 -20.49 28.99 -11.17
C LYS A 82 -20.60 30.09 -10.12
N LYS A 83 -21.78 30.24 -9.53
CA LYS A 83 -22.02 31.21 -8.45
C LYS A 83 -21.18 30.91 -7.21
N LEU A 84 -21.09 29.64 -6.82
CA LEU A 84 -20.26 29.19 -5.69
C LEU A 84 -18.78 29.53 -5.92
N VAL A 85 -18.24 29.24 -7.11
CA VAL A 85 -16.85 29.52 -7.47
C VAL A 85 -16.57 31.02 -7.60
N SER A 86 -17.55 31.81 -8.08
CA SER A 86 -17.41 33.28 -8.19
C SER A 86 -17.23 34.01 -6.87
N ALA A 87 -17.50 33.35 -5.73
CA ALA A 87 -17.28 33.90 -4.40
C ALA A 87 -15.83 33.75 -3.90
N THR A 88 -14.97 33.03 -4.64
CA THR A 88 -13.56 32.80 -4.31
C THR A 88 -12.66 33.90 -4.87
N ASN A 89 -11.39 33.92 -4.45
CA ASN A 89 -10.35 34.78 -5.04
C ASN A 89 -9.56 34.10 -6.17
N ALA A 90 -9.99 32.92 -6.63
CA ALA A 90 -9.27 32.18 -7.66
C ALA A 90 -9.39 32.84 -9.04
N ASN A 91 -8.42 32.58 -9.91
CA ASN A 91 -8.56 32.84 -11.33
C ASN A 91 -9.55 31.83 -11.95
N ILE A 92 -10.69 32.30 -12.46
CA ILE A 92 -11.77 31.43 -12.97
C ILE A 92 -11.67 31.34 -14.49
N ILE A 93 -11.62 30.12 -15.02
CA ILE A 93 -11.57 29.83 -16.46
C ILE A 93 -12.75 28.93 -16.82
N GLU A 94 -13.65 29.38 -17.70
CA GLU A 94 -14.77 28.57 -18.18
C GLU A 94 -14.48 28.00 -19.58
N LYS A 95 -14.56 26.68 -19.72
CA LYS A 95 -14.41 25.95 -20.98
C LYS A 95 -15.39 24.78 -21.04
N ASN A 96 -16.44 24.97 -21.83
CA ASN A 96 -17.54 24.02 -22.01
C ASN A 96 -17.35 23.18 -23.28
N ASN A 97 -18.03 22.03 -23.36
CA ASN A 97 -17.96 21.08 -24.47
C ASN A 97 -16.54 20.60 -24.79
N VAL A 98 -15.73 20.38 -23.75
CA VAL A 98 -14.35 19.90 -23.92
C VAL A 98 -14.36 18.41 -24.21
N SER A 99 -13.86 18.03 -25.39
CA SER A 99 -13.64 16.63 -25.78
C SER A 99 -12.17 16.22 -25.84
N ASP A 100 -11.26 17.19 -25.96
CA ASP A 100 -9.81 16.98 -25.98
C ASP A 100 -9.18 17.43 -24.65
N TYR A 101 -9.17 16.51 -23.69
CA TYR A 101 -8.60 16.75 -22.36
C TYR A 101 -7.07 16.92 -22.37
N GLU A 102 -6.38 16.34 -23.36
CA GLU A 102 -4.93 16.49 -23.53
C GLU A 102 -4.60 17.93 -23.92
N ALA A 103 -5.31 18.49 -24.90
CA ALA A 103 -5.16 19.89 -25.28
C ALA A 103 -5.50 20.83 -24.12
N LEU A 104 -6.56 20.54 -23.36
CA LEU A 104 -6.93 21.31 -22.17
C LEU A 104 -5.82 21.31 -21.11
N SER A 105 -5.32 20.12 -20.76
CA SER A 105 -4.23 19.95 -19.80
C SER A 105 -2.95 20.67 -20.27
N LYS A 106 -2.60 20.54 -21.55
CA LYS A 106 -1.43 21.22 -22.12
C LYS A 106 -1.53 22.73 -22.04
N GLU A 107 -2.68 23.29 -22.36
CA GLU A 107 -2.90 24.74 -22.34
C GLU A 107 -2.92 25.32 -20.93
N LEU A 108 -3.55 24.63 -19.98
CA LEU A 108 -3.83 25.19 -18.66
C LEU A 108 -2.86 24.75 -17.57
N THR A 109 -2.07 23.70 -17.81
CA THR A 109 -1.17 23.10 -16.80
C THR A 109 0.22 22.74 -17.36
N ASP A 110 0.54 23.16 -18.58
CA ASP A 110 1.73 22.72 -19.32
C ASP A 110 1.85 21.19 -19.46
N GLY A 111 0.70 20.49 -19.44
CA GLY A 111 0.63 19.03 -19.51
C GLY A 111 0.97 18.32 -18.21
N LYS A 112 1.14 19.04 -17.09
CA LYS A 112 1.41 18.43 -15.77
C LYS A 112 0.17 17.78 -15.15
N GLY A 113 -1.02 18.12 -15.63
CA GLY A 113 -2.29 17.72 -15.06
C GLY A 113 -2.79 18.69 -13.98
N PHE A 114 -3.99 18.42 -13.49
CA PHE A 114 -4.69 19.23 -12.51
C PHE A 114 -4.44 18.70 -11.10
N ASP A 115 -4.18 19.60 -10.16
CA ASP A 115 -3.96 19.23 -8.76
C ASP A 115 -5.24 18.64 -8.16
N ASP A 116 -6.40 19.21 -8.48
CA ASP A 116 -7.69 18.73 -8.01
C ASP A 116 -8.64 18.60 -9.19
N ILE A 117 -9.26 17.43 -9.36
CA ILE A 117 -10.34 17.23 -10.30
C ILE A 117 -11.61 16.91 -9.52
N VAL A 118 -12.70 17.60 -9.82
CA VAL A 118 -14.03 17.34 -9.25
C VAL A 118 -14.96 16.95 -10.38
N MET A 119 -15.58 15.77 -10.31
CA MET A 119 -16.59 15.31 -11.27
C MET A 119 -17.96 15.22 -10.60
N LEU A 120 -18.93 15.98 -11.11
CA LEU A 120 -20.30 16.03 -10.61
C LEU A 120 -21.20 15.12 -11.44
N ASN A 121 -21.91 14.21 -10.76
CA ASN A 121 -22.83 13.22 -11.31
C ASN A 121 -22.36 12.49 -12.59
N PRO A 122 -21.11 12.00 -12.68
CA PRO A 122 -20.70 11.26 -13.88
C PRO A 122 -21.48 9.95 -14.02
N THR A 123 -21.75 9.56 -15.26
CA THR A 123 -22.44 8.30 -15.59
C THR A 123 -21.56 7.31 -16.38
N SER A 124 -20.54 7.82 -17.08
CA SER A 124 -19.67 7.02 -17.96
C SER A 124 -18.35 6.69 -17.26
N SER A 125 -18.06 5.40 -17.10
CA SER A 125 -16.79 4.93 -16.55
C SER A 125 -15.62 5.24 -17.49
N GLU A 126 -15.85 5.24 -18.80
CA GLU A 126 -14.86 5.65 -19.80
C GLU A 126 -14.45 7.12 -19.62
N THR A 127 -15.43 8.00 -19.43
CA THR A 127 -15.15 9.44 -19.22
C THR A 127 -14.36 9.65 -17.94
N VAL A 128 -14.76 9.03 -16.83
CA VAL A 128 -14.03 9.11 -15.55
C VAL A 128 -12.60 8.60 -15.72
N GLY A 129 -12.41 7.47 -16.39
CA GLY A 129 -11.08 6.90 -16.63
C GLY A 129 -10.19 7.78 -17.51
N ASN A 130 -10.77 8.44 -18.52
CA ASN A 130 -10.04 9.37 -19.38
C ASN A 130 -9.64 10.65 -18.62
N VAL A 131 -10.53 11.19 -17.80
CA VAL A 131 -10.26 12.35 -16.94
C VAL A 131 -9.20 12.03 -15.88
N ALA A 132 -9.24 10.83 -15.28
CA ALA A 132 -8.29 10.40 -14.25
C ALA A 132 -6.81 10.41 -14.72
N ARG A 133 -6.56 10.34 -16.03
CA ARG A 133 -5.20 10.45 -16.60
C ARG A 133 -4.57 11.82 -16.37
N PHE A 134 -5.40 12.85 -16.18
CA PHE A 134 -4.97 14.23 -16.02
C PHE A 134 -4.87 14.68 -14.56
N ILE A 135 -4.96 13.76 -13.60
CA ILE A 135 -4.62 14.05 -12.21
C ILE A 135 -3.12 14.34 -12.15
N ALA A 136 -2.69 15.44 -11.53
CA ALA A 136 -1.28 15.75 -11.32
C ALA A 136 -0.64 14.80 -10.29
N ARG A 137 0.69 14.80 -10.19
CA ARG A 137 1.39 14.10 -9.10
C ARG A 137 0.91 14.63 -7.75
N ARG A 138 0.54 13.75 -6.81
CA ARG A 138 -0.14 14.06 -5.53
C ARG A 138 -1.50 14.75 -5.70
N GLY A 139 -2.12 14.56 -6.86
CA GLY A 139 -3.41 15.11 -7.23
C GLY A 139 -4.60 14.32 -6.67
N THR A 140 -5.79 14.91 -6.70
CA THR A 140 -7.04 14.22 -6.31
C THR A 140 -8.02 14.18 -7.46
N LEU A 141 -8.79 13.09 -7.54
CA LEU A 141 -10.04 13.01 -8.30
C LEU A 141 -11.17 12.77 -7.30
N ASN A 142 -12.01 13.79 -7.13
CA ASN A 142 -13.19 13.79 -6.28
C ASN A 142 -14.44 13.54 -7.12
N ILE A 143 -15.11 12.41 -6.91
CA ILE A 143 -16.32 12.04 -7.63
C ILE A 143 -17.53 12.24 -6.73
N ILE A 144 -18.50 13.01 -7.19
CA ILE A 144 -19.75 13.25 -6.47
C ILE A 144 -20.90 12.68 -7.28
N GLY A 145 -21.71 11.80 -6.68
CA GLY A 145 -22.85 11.23 -7.40
C GLY A 145 -23.72 10.29 -6.59
N THR A 146 -24.94 10.04 -7.06
CA THR A 146 -25.91 9.16 -6.38
C THR A 146 -26.23 7.89 -7.16
N LYS A 147 -25.72 7.76 -8.39
CA LYS A 147 -25.93 6.61 -9.27
C LYS A 147 -24.58 6.00 -9.64
N PRO A 148 -24.50 4.68 -9.84
CA PRO A 148 -23.27 4.04 -10.30
C PRO A 148 -22.90 4.46 -11.73
N LEU A 149 -21.62 4.33 -12.06
CA LEU A 149 -21.13 4.40 -13.43
C LEU A 149 -21.64 3.20 -14.24
N ASP A 150 -21.64 3.31 -15.56
CA ASP A 150 -22.03 2.26 -16.51
C ASP A 150 -21.10 1.04 -16.56
N GLY A 151 -20.01 1.02 -15.79
CA GLY A 151 -19.13 -0.12 -15.66
C GLY A 151 -17.91 0.14 -14.75
N LEU A 152 -16.96 -0.80 -14.79
CA LEU A 152 -15.65 -0.62 -14.16
C LEU A 152 -14.86 0.47 -14.88
N THR A 153 -14.07 1.22 -14.13
CA THR A 153 -13.28 2.33 -14.67
C THR A 153 -11.83 1.89 -14.86
N SER A 154 -11.30 2.12 -16.06
CA SER A 154 -9.87 1.89 -16.34
C SER A 154 -9.04 3.05 -15.81
N VAL A 155 -8.15 2.78 -14.87
CA VAL A 155 -7.25 3.76 -14.25
C VAL A 155 -5.81 3.26 -14.24
N ASP A 156 -4.87 4.19 -14.09
CA ASP A 156 -3.46 3.86 -13.93
C ASP A 156 -3.17 3.49 -12.46
N LEU A 157 -3.04 2.18 -12.21
CA LEU A 157 -2.78 1.64 -10.87
C LEU A 157 -1.36 1.92 -10.40
N GLY A 158 -0.41 2.13 -11.33
CA GLY A 158 0.96 2.52 -10.99
C GLY A 158 1.02 3.91 -10.37
N ARG A 159 0.19 4.84 -10.86
CA ARG A 159 0.14 6.21 -10.35
C ARG A 159 -0.45 6.32 -8.94
N LEU A 160 -1.32 5.40 -8.52
CA LEU A 160 -1.71 5.28 -7.12
C LEU A 160 -0.50 5.00 -6.21
N HIS A 161 0.49 4.25 -6.71
CA HIS A 161 1.67 3.84 -5.96
C HIS A 161 2.82 4.85 -5.99
N TYR A 162 3.19 5.35 -7.18
CA TYR A 162 4.36 6.23 -7.37
C TYR A 162 4.05 7.73 -7.41
N ASP A 163 2.87 8.10 -7.91
CA ASP A 163 2.45 9.50 -8.02
C ASP A 163 1.64 9.96 -6.80
N TYR A 164 1.17 9.03 -5.96
CA TYR A 164 0.29 9.27 -4.81
C TYR A 164 -0.98 10.04 -5.20
N ILE A 165 -1.56 9.72 -6.36
CA ILE A 165 -2.89 10.21 -6.71
C ILE A 165 -3.93 9.62 -5.75
N ALA A 166 -5.04 10.33 -5.54
CA ALA A 166 -6.12 9.86 -4.69
C ALA A 166 -7.46 9.89 -5.41
N PHE A 167 -8.23 8.82 -5.27
CA PHE A 167 -9.66 8.82 -5.57
C PHE A 167 -10.42 9.05 -4.28
N VAL A 168 -11.22 10.11 -4.24
CA VAL A 168 -12.11 10.44 -3.12
C VAL A 168 -13.52 10.67 -3.66
N GLY A 169 -14.53 10.57 -2.80
CA GLY A 169 -15.90 10.78 -3.26
C GLY A 169 -16.95 10.67 -2.18
N ASN A 170 -18.14 11.19 -2.51
CA ASN A 170 -19.33 11.05 -1.70
C ASN A 170 -20.62 11.17 -2.54
N ASN A 171 -21.75 10.82 -1.94
CA ASN A 171 -23.07 10.83 -2.60
C ASN A 171 -24.00 11.92 -2.05
N SER A 172 -23.45 12.92 -1.36
CA SER A 172 -24.15 14.10 -0.89
C SER A 172 -23.98 15.27 -1.85
N THR A 173 -24.58 16.41 -1.53
CA THR A 173 -24.41 17.65 -2.30
C THR A 173 -23.25 18.52 -1.80
N ASP A 174 -22.57 18.17 -0.72
CA ASP A 174 -21.36 18.87 -0.29
C ASP A 174 -20.12 18.21 -0.91
N ILE A 175 -19.52 18.89 -1.89
CA ILE A 175 -18.32 18.44 -2.58
C ILE A 175 -17.17 18.23 -1.59
N ALA A 176 -17.09 19.06 -0.55
CA ALA A 176 -16.00 19.04 0.41
C ALA A 176 -16.07 17.86 1.38
N ALA A 177 -17.22 17.20 1.50
CA ALA A 177 -17.42 16.07 2.39
C ALA A 177 -16.64 14.81 1.95
N SER A 178 -16.05 14.79 0.76
CA SER A 178 -15.16 13.72 0.29
C SER A 178 -13.76 13.77 0.93
N TYR A 179 -13.35 14.94 1.43
CA TYR A 179 -11.98 15.24 1.84
C TYR A 179 -11.73 15.01 3.34
N GLY A 180 -10.45 14.85 3.69
CA GLY A 180 -9.97 14.68 5.07
C GLY A 180 -9.76 13.22 5.49
N GLU A 181 -8.91 13.04 6.51
CA GLU A 181 -8.48 11.73 7.01
C GLU A 181 -9.60 10.95 7.71
N ASP A 182 -10.53 11.64 8.38
CA ASP A 182 -11.65 11.01 9.09
C ASP A 182 -12.50 10.12 8.17
N ARG A 183 -12.64 10.51 6.89
CA ARG A 183 -13.38 9.75 5.89
C ARG A 183 -12.50 8.74 5.17
N ASN A 184 -11.25 9.09 4.88
CA ASN A 184 -10.39 8.34 3.97
C ASN A 184 -9.38 7.51 4.75
N ARG A 185 -9.79 6.32 5.14
CA ARG A 185 -8.99 5.35 5.91
C ARG A 185 -7.70 4.95 5.19
N CYS A 186 -6.64 4.74 5.96
CA CYS A 186 -5.37 4.15 5.50
C CYS A 186 -4.88 2.97 6.37
N GLU A 187 -5.63 2.54 7.38
CA GLU A 187 -5.26 1.43 8.29
C GLU A 187 -6.22 0.24 8.14
N LEU A 188 -5.75 -0.98 8.43
CA LEU A 188 -6.55 -2.21 8.44
C LEU A 188 -7.75 -2.12 9.41
N ARG A 189 -8.86 -2.78 9.05
CA ARG A 189 -10.11 -2.72 9.79
C ARG A 189 -10.01 -3.57 11.04
N ALA A 190 -10.17 -2.95 12.20
CA ALA A 190 -10.25 -3.65 13.48
C ALA A 190 -11.38 -4.70 13.47
N GLY A 191 -11.03 -5.94 13.79
CA GLY A 191 -11.97 -7.07 13.80
C GLY A 191 -12.48 -7.50 12.41
N GLY A 192 -12.02 -6.89 11.33
CA GLY A 192 -12.45 -7.19 9.96
C GLY A 192 -11.79 -8.44 9.37
N VAL A 193 -11.98 -8.59 8.06
CA VAL A 193 -11.31 -9.59 7.21
C VAL A 193 -10.30 -8.89 6.29
N THR A 194 -9.04 -9.29 6.37
CA THR A 194 -7.98 -8.79 5.48
C THR A 194 -7.46 -9.91 4.58
N VAL A 195 -7.35 -9.64 3.29
CA VAL A 195 -6.82 -10.56 2.28
C VAL A 195 -5.43 -10.08 1.83
N PHE A 196 -4.46 -10.98 1.76
CA PHE A 196 -3.10 -10.73 1.30
C PHE A 196 -2.82 -11.52 0.02
N ILE A 197 -2.73 -10.82 -1.12
CA ILE A 197 -2.36 -11.39 -2.41
C ILE A 197 -0.84 -11.34 -2.60
N GLY A 198 -0.22 -12.50 -2.80
CA GLY A 198 1.24 -12.64 -2.82
C GLY A 198 1.85 -12.76 -1.43
N ALA A 199 1.12 -13.40 -0.50
CA ALA A 199 1.52 -13.49 0.89
C ALA A 199 2.83 -14.27 1.10
N GLY A 200 3.20 -15.19 0.21
CA GLY A 200 4.37 -16.05 0.37
C GLY A 200 5.70 -15.38 0.04
N GLY A 201 5.69 -14.20 -0.60
CA GLY A 201 6.90 -13.40 -0.80
C GLY A 201 7.34 -12.66 0.47
N PRO A 202 8.61 -12.21 0.57
CA PRO A 202 9.13 -11.59 1.79
C PRO A 202 8.30 -10.40 2.28
N MET A 203 7.84 -9.54 1.37
CA MET A 203 6.99 -8.41 1.74
C MET A 203 5.59 -8.84 2.18
N GLY A 204 4.98 -9.79 1.47
CA GLY A 204 3.68 -10.35 1.83
C GLY A 204 3.69 -10.98 3.24
N GLN A 205 4.77 -11.67 3.59
CA GLN A 205 4.99 -12.22 4.93
C GLN A 205 5.03 -11.13 6.00
N MET A 206 5.71 -10.02 5.75
CA MET A 206 5.79 -8.90 6.68
C MET A 206 4.41 -8.22 6.87
N HIS A 207 3.63 -8.11 5.80
CA HIS A 207 2.25 -7.62 5.85
C HIS A 207 1.33 -8.55 6.67
N VAL A 208 1.41 -9.86 6.46
CA VAL A 208 0.68 -10.86 7.25
C VAL A 208 1.09 -10.78 8.72
N GLN A 209 2.40 -10.77 9.02
CA GLN A 209 2.91 -10.63 10.38
C GLN A 209 2.38 -9.35 11.06
N ARG A 210 2.46 -8.20 10.37
CA ARG A 210 1.93 -6.93 10.88
C ARG A 210 0.47 -7.06 11.28
N ALA A 211 -0.36 -7.64 10.41
CA ALA A 211 -1.79 -7.78 10.67
C ALA A 211 -2.09 -8.71 11.85
N LEU A 212 -1.31 -9.77 12.02
CA LEU A 212 -1.44 -10.69 13.14
C LEU A 212 -1.01 -10.05 14.47
N GLU A 213 0.00 -9.18 14.46
CA GLU A 213 0.57 -8.52 15.65
C GLU A 213 -0.11 -7.19 15.99
N LEU A 214 -0.90 -6.62 15.07
CA LEU A 214 -1.60 -5.35 15.30
C LEU A 214 -2.66 -5.53 16.41
N PRO A 215 -2.58 -4.81 17.55
CA PRO A 215 -3.50 -5.01 18.68
C PRO A 215 -4.97 -4.83 18.29
N ASN A 216 -5.27 -3.77 17.55
CA ASN A 216 -6.61 -3.49 17.01
C ASN A 216 -6.72 -3.89 15.54
N GLY A 217 -6.08 -4.99 15.14
CA GLY A 217 -6.04 -5.48 13.77
C GLY A 217 -7.25 -6.33 13.34
N PRO A 218 -7.22 -6.86 12.10
CA PRO A 218 -8.26 -7.73 11.56
C PRO A 218 -8.39 -9.02 12.37
N LYS A 219 -9.59 -9.61 12.42
CA LYS A 219 -9.84 -10.89 13.11
C LYS A 219 -9.50 -12.07 12.22
N ASN A 220 -9.87 -11.99 10.94
CA ASN A 220 -9.66 -13.03 9.95
C ASN A 220 -8.64 -12.57 8.91
N ILE A 221 -7.62 -13.38 8.67
CA ILE A 221 -6.56 -13.11 7.72
C ILE A 221 -6.61 -14.19 6.64
N ILE A 222 -6.77 -13.79 5.39
CA ILE A 222 -6.68 -14.69 4.24
C ILE A 222 -5.34 -14.43 3.54
N ALA A 223 -4.47 -15.43 3.47
CA ALA A 223 -3.19 -15.33 2.78
C ALA A 223 -3.19 -16.24 1.54
N THR A 224 -2.99 -15.65 0.35
CA THR A 224 -2.91 -16.39 -0.92
C THR A 224 -1.50 -16.41 -1.50
N GLU A 225 -1.10 -17.60 -1.97
CA GLU A 225 0.21 -17.87 -2.59
C GLU A 225 0.07 -19.04 -3.58
N ILE A 226 0.79 -18.99 -4.70
CA ILE A 226 0.69 -19.93 -5.82
C ILE A 226 1.54 -21.20 -5.64
N SER A 227 2.52 -21.15 -4.75
CA SER A 227 3.47 -22.24 -4.45
C SER A 227 3.10 -22.93 -3.14
N ASP A 228 2.80 -24.23 -3.18
CA ASP A 228 2.49 -25.02 -1.97
C ASP A 228 3.65 -25.02 -0.96
N GLU A 229 4.90 -24.97 -1.41
CA GLU A 229 6.06 -24.90 -0.53
C GLU A 229 6.12 -23.58 0.25
N ARG A 230 5.91 -22.45 -0.43
CA ARG A 230 5.84 -21.13 0.22
C ARG A 230 4.60 -21.02 1.11
N LEU A 231 3.49 -21.61 0.68
CA LEU A 231 2.26 -21.70 1.46
C LEU A 231 2.48 -22.47 2.77
N GLN A 232 3.17 -23.61 2.73
CA GLN A 232 3.52 -24.37 3.93
C GLN A 232 4.49 -23.60 4.83
N THR A 233 5.38 -22.81 4.25
CA THR A 233 6.27 -21.92 5.01
C THR A 233 5.46 -20.86 5.76
N LEU A 234 4.46 -20.24 5.12
CA LEU A 234 3.53 -19.31 5.78
C LEU A 234 2.80 -19.96 6.94
N VAL A 235 2.26 -21.17 6.74
CA VAL A 235 1.56 -21.94 7.77
C VAL A 235 2.46 -22.13 9.00
N ASN A 236 3.68 -22.64 8.78
CA ASN A 236 4.63 -22.92 9.85
C ASN A 236 5.01 -21.65 10.63
N MET A 237 5.19 -20.52 9.94
CA MET A 237 5.60 -19.26 10.56
C MET A 237 4.47 -18.53 11.29
N PHE A 238 3.25 -18.60 10.76
CA PHE A 238 2.17 -17.68 11.15
C PHE A 238 0.98 -18.33 11.83
N GLU A 239 0.76 -19.64 11.73
CA GLU A 239 -0.27 -20.29 12.56
C GLU A 239 -0.02 -20.14 14.07
N PRO A 240 1.20 -20.35 14.60
CA PRO A 240 1.45 -20.17 16.03
C PRO A 240 1.23 -18.71 16.46
N LEU A 241 1.64 -17.76 15.61
CA LEU A 241 1.47 -16.33 15.86
C LEU A 241 -0.01 -15.92 15.84
N ALA A 242 -0.78 -16.43 14.88
CA ALA A 242 -2.22 -16.20 14.79
C ALA A 242 -2.94 -16.73 16.03
N LYS A 243 -2.64 -17.96 16.46
CA LYS A 243 -3.18 -18.56 17.70
C LYS A 243 -2.83 -17.73 18.93
N LYS A 244 -1.56 -17.31 19.06
CA LYS A 244 -1.08 -16.46 20.17
C LYS A 244 -1.85 -15.14 20.26
N ASN A 245 -2.14 -14.52 19.13
CA ASN A 245 -2.81 -13.22 19.06
C ASN A 245 -4.33 -13.33 18.86
N GLY A 246 -4.91 -14.53 18.98
CA GLY A 246 -6.35 -14.76 18.86
C GLY A 246 -6.91 -14.39 17.48
N ARG A 247 -6.17 -14.66 16.41
CA ARG A 247 -6.53 -14.40 15.01
C ARG A 247 -6.79 -15.69 14.26
N ASP A 248 -7.68 -15.64 13.28
CA ASP A 248 -7.97 -16.77 12.39
C ASP A 248 -7.18 -16.60 11.08
N LEU A 249 -6.32 -17.56 10.76
CA LEU A 249 -5.50 -17.55 9.54
C LEU A 249 -6.03 -18.59 8.56
N PHE A 250 -6.41 -18.11 7.38
CA PHE A 250 -6.90 -18.89 6.26
C PHE A 250 -5.89 -18.81 5.13
N ILE A 251 -5.63 -19.97 4.51
CA ILE A 251 -4.57 -20.13 3.54
C ILE A 251 -5.19 -20.61 2.24
N PHE A 252 -4.77 -20.03 1.11
CA PHE A 252 -5.34 -20.34 -0.20
C PHE A 252 -4.26 -20.45 -1.27
N ASN A 253 -4.33 -21.51 -2.08
CA ASN A 253 -3.53 -21.62 -3.30
C ASN A 253 -4.45 -21.70 -4.52
N PRO A 254 -4.46 -20.69 -5.41
CA PRO A 254 -5.33 -20.68 -6.58
C PRO A 254 -4.99 -21.78 -7.60
N ASN A 255 -3.75 -22.30 -7.62
CA ASN A 255 -3.33 -23.32 -8.59
C ASN A 255 -3.78 -24.73 -8.22
N THR A 256 -3.97 -25.01 -6.92
CA THR A 256 -4.29 -26.35 -6.42
C THR A 256 -5.70 -26.45 -5.84
N SER A 257 -6.34 -25.30 -5.57
CA SER A 257 -7.74 -25.23 -5.14
C SER A 257 -8.71 -25.65 -6.25
N LYS A 258 -9.79 -26.35 -5.86
CA LYS A 258 -10.93 -26.64 -6.73
C LYS A 258 -11.98 -25.53 -6.79
N GLN A 259 -11.97 -24.64 -5.79
CA GLN A 259 -12.83 -23.46 -5.73
C GLN A 259 -12.08 -22.23 -6.24
N THR A 260 -12.81 -21.25 -6.76
CA THR A 260 -12.22 -19.98 -7.17
C THR A 260 -11.77 -19.18 -5.94
N PHE A 261 -10.83 -18.27 -6.13
CA PHE A 261 -10.39 -17.36 -5.06
C PHE A 261 -11.56 -16.53 -4.51
N ARG A 262 -12.41 -16.02 -5.40
CA ARG A 262 -13.62 -15.29 -5.04
C ARG A 262 -14.54 -16.12 -4.14
N ASP A 263 -14.86 -17.35 -4.54
CA ASP A 263 -15.77 -18.20 -3.77
C ASP A 263 -15.21 -18.49 -2.38
N PHE A 264 -13.90 -18.73 -2.28
CA PHE A 264 -13.23 -18.92 -1.00
C PHE A 264 -13.33 -17.70 -0.09
N VAL A 265 -13.04 -16.50 -0.61
CA VAL A 265 -13.17 -15.26 0.18
C VAL A 265 -14.62 -15.04 0.60
N MET A 266 -15.58 -15.29 -0.29
CA MET A 266 -17.01 -15.17 0.02
C MET A 266 -17.45 -16.21 1.07
N GLU A 267 -16.91 -17.42 1.06
CA GLU A 267 -17.17 -18.43 2.09
C GLU A 267 -16.69 -17.94 3.47
N VAL A 268 -15.42 -17.55 3.58
CA VAL A 268 -14.81 -17.05 4.83
C VAL A 268 -15.54 -15.81 5.35
N THR A 269 -15.97 -14.92 4.44
CA THR A 269 -16.65 -13.66 4.78
C THR A 269 -18.18 -13.79 4.86
N LYS A 270 -18.75 -15.00 4.69
CA LYS A 270 -20.19 -15.25 4.66
C LYS A 270 -20.94 -14.37 3.65
N GLY A 271 -20.34 -14.19 2.47
CA GLY A 271 -20.87 -13.43 1.34
C GLY A 271 -20.69 -11.92 1.43
N GLN A 272 -20.01 -11.39 2.45
CA GLN A 272 -19.85 -9.95 2.63
C GLN A 272 -18.68 -9.37 1.81
N GLY A 273 -17.64 -10.16 1.54
CA GLY A 273 -16.37 -9.66 1.03
C GLY A 273 -15.42 -9.18 2.13
N ALA A 274 -14.19 -8.86 1.74
CA ALA A 274 -13.12 -8.44 2.63
C ALA A 274 -13.19 -6.95 2.98
N ASP A 275 -12.89 -6.58 4.22
CA ASP A 275 -12.74 -5.19 4.64
C ASP A 275 -11.48 -4.55 4.04
N ASP A 276 -10.44 -5.36 3.84
CA ASP A 276 -9.14 -4.94 3.32
C ASP A 276 -8.56 -5.98 2.35
N VAL A 277 -7.93 -5.50 1.28
CA VAL A 277 -7.13 -6.33 0.36
C VAL A 277 -5.78 -5.68 0.17
N VAL A 278 -4.70 -6.42 0.41
CA VAL A 278 -3.32 -5.97 0.24
C VAL A 278 -2.70 -6.78 -0.88
N VAL A 279 -2.27 -6.11 -1.95
CA VAL A 279 -1.70 -6.76 -3.14
C VAL A 279 -0.20 -6.51 -3.18
N SER A 280 0.58 -7.56 -2.95
CA SER A 280 2.05 -7.53 -2.91
C SER A 280 2.71 -8.01 -4.21
N VAL A 281 1.96 -8.03 -5.32
CA VAL A 281 2.41 -8.52 -6.63
C VAL A 281 2.11 -7.46 -7.72
N PRO A 282 3.06 -7.11 -8.60
CA PRO A 282 2.88 -6.05 -9.59
C PRO A 282 2.13 -6.54 -10.84
N VAL A 283 0.96 -7.17 -10.67
CA VAL A 283 0.14 -7.72 -11.76
C VAL A 283 -1.25 -7.11 -11.71
N ALA A 284 -1.61 -6.33 -12.75
CA ALA A 284 -2.90 -5.65 -12.84
C ALA A 284 -4.09 -6.59 -12.65
N GLY A 285 -4.08 -7.77 -13.28
CA GLY A 285 -5.16 -8.75 -13.14
C GLY A 285 -5.40 -9.22 -11.70
N LEU A 286 -4.35 -9.30 -10.88
CA LEU A 286 -4.49 -9.63 -9.46
C LEU A 286 -5.03 -8.46 -8.62
N MET A 287 -4.77 -7.21 -9.06
CA MET A 287 -5.35 -6.02 -8.45
C MET A 287 -6.83 -5.89 -8.79
N GLU A 288 -7.20 -6.18 -10.04
CA GLU A 288 -8.61 -6.26 -10.47
C GLU A 288 -9.34 -7.38 -9.72
N GLU A 289 -8.73 -8.57 -9.60
CA GLU A 289 -9.29 -9.68 -8.83
C GLU A 289 -9.48 -9.31 -7.35
N GLY A 290 -8.50 -8.60 -6.77
CA GLY A 290 -8.56 -8.02 -5.42
C GLY A 290 -9.76 -7.07 -5.22
N ASP A 291 -10.00 -6.17 -6.17
CA ASP A 291 -11.17 -5.28 -6.17
C ASP A 291 -12.49 -6.06 -6.10
N THR A 292 -12.57 -7.19 -6.81
CA THR A 292 -13.80 -7.98 -6.85
C THR A 292 -14.18 -8.60 -5.51
N VAL A 293 -13.20 -8.93 -4.64
CA VAL A 293 -13.44 -9.63 -3.37
C VAL A 293 -13.64 -8.70 -2.18
N MET A 294 -13.55 -7.39 -2.40
CA MET A 294 -13.75 -6.37 -1.37
C MET A 294 -15.23 -6.16 -1.03
N LYS A 295 -15.49 -5.70 0.21
CA LYS A 295 -16.73 -5.01 0.56
C LYS A 295 -16.89 -3.75 -0.27
N GLN A 296 -18.12 -3.26 -0.38
CA GLN A 296 -18.41 -2.00 -1.07
C GLN A 296 -17.70 -0.79 -0.44
N ASP A 297 -17.41 -0.81 0.87
CA ASP A 297 -16.66 0.21 1.61
C ASP A 297 -15.22 -0.24 1.95
N GLY A 298 -14.73 -1.29 1.28
CA GLY A 298 -13.42 -1.88 1.56
C GLY A 298 -12.24 -0.99 1.15
N MET A 299 -11.03 -1.37 1.60
CA MET A 299 -9.79 -0.72 1.19
C MET A 299 -8.87 -1.68 0.43
N MET A 300 -8.36 -1.26 -0.73
CA MET A 300 -7.25 -1.92 -1.42
C MET A 300 -5.94 -1.18 -1.19
N VAL A 301 -4.89 -1.92 -0.85
CA VAL A 301 -3.51 -1.45 -0.70
C VAL A 301 -2.64 -2.08 -1.79
N LEU A 302 -2.15 -1.24 -2.71
CA LEU A 302 -1.24 -1.63 -3.78
C LEU A 302 0.20 -1.49 -3.28
N PHE A 303 0.74 -2.61 -2.81
CA PHE A 303 2.07 -2.72 -2.22
C PHE A 303 3.00 -3.53 -3.12
N ALA A 304 3.15 -3.11 -4.36
CA ALA A 304 4.09 -3.70 -5.29
C ALA A 304 4.73 -2.59 -6.12
N GLY A 305 5.90 -2.84 -6.70
CA GLY A 305 6.51 -1.93 -7.66
C GLY A 305 5.72 -1.93 -8.96
N VAL A 306 4.56 -1.27 -8.98
CA VAL A 306 3.62 -1.20 -10.11
C VAL A 306 4.03 -0.04 -11.02
N PRO A 307 4.64 -0.26 -12.19
CA PRO A 307 5.11 0.83 -13.02
C PRO A 307 3.96 1.75 -13.44
N ASN A 308 4.20 3.07 -13.47
CA ASN A 308 3.26 4.00 -14.09
C ASN A 308 2.93 3.55 -15.52
N GLY A 309 1.65 3.66 -15.91
CA GLY A 309 1.11 3.11 -17.14
C GLY A 309 0.53 1.70 -17.00
N THR A 310 0.61 1.08 -15.81
CA THR A 310 -0.07 -0.18 -15.53
C THR A 310 -1.56 0.07 -15.34
N MET A 311 -2.31 -0.08 -16.43
CA MET A 311 -3.76 0.11 -16.43
C MET A 311 -4.48 -1.09 -15.80
N GLY A 312 -5.53 -0.81 -15.02
CA GLY A 312 -6.46 -1.82 -14.54
C GLY A 312 -7.87 -1.28 -14.36
N LYS A 313 -8.86 -2.16 -14.33
CA LYS A 313 -10.29 -1.85 -14.20
C LYS A 313 -10.76 -2.06 -12.77
N VAL A 314 -11.21 -1.00 -12.12
CA VAL A 314 -11.69 -1.02 -10.72
C VAL A 314 -13.06 -0.35 -10.59
N ASN A 315 -13.78 -0.68 -9.52
CA ASN A 315 -15.10 -0.14 -9.26
C ASN A 315 -15.07 1.24 -8.56
N LEU A 316 -14.80 2.30 -9.33
CA LEU A 316 -14.85 3.68 -8.80
C LEU A 316 -16.26 4.12 -8.36
N SER A 317 -17.33 3.41 -8.73
CA SER A 317 -18.67 3.70 -8.18
C SER A 317 -18.68 3.56 -6.65
N ASN A 318 -17.97 2.56 -6.13
CA ASN A 318 -17.88 2.32 -4.69
C ASN A 318 -17.11 3.41 -3.95
N VAL A 319 -16.22 4.17 -4.61
CA VAL A 319 -15.48 5.28 -3.98
C VAL A 319 -16.45 6.36 -3.49
N TYR A 320 -17.43 6.74 -4.31
CA TYR A 320 -18.36 7.82 -3.94
C TYR A 320 -19.69 7.33 -3.36
N LEU A 321 -20.15 6.13 -3.72
CA LEU A 321 -21.39 5.56 -3.18
C LEU A 321 -21.20 4.94 -1.79
N SER A 322 -20.05 4.31 -1.56
CA SER A 322 -19.81 3.46 -0.39
C SER A 322 -18.49 3.75 0.34
N ASN A 323 -17.71 4.74 -0.13
CA ASN A 323 -16.43 5.14 0.46
C ASN A 323 -15.32 4.07 0.38
N ALA A 324 -15.32 3.24 -0.67
CA ALA A 324 -14.17 2.37 -0.96
C ALA A 324 -12.88 3.19 -1.13
N GLN A 325 -11.76 2.60 -0.73
CA GLN A 325 -10.45 3.25 -0.74
C GLN A 325 -9.46 2.48 -1.61
N TYR A 326 -8.76 3.18 -2.51
CA TYR A 326 -7.62 2.65 -3.23
C TYR A 326 -6.38 3.41 -2.81
N THR A 327 -5.40 2.67 -2.30
CA THR A 327 -4.18 3.24 -1.71
C THR A 327 -2.96 2.58 -2.33
N GLY A 328 -1.86 3.32 -2.41
CA GLY A 328 -0.56 2.83 -2.83
C GLY A 328 0.51 3.69 -2.18
N THR A 329 1.61 3.07 -1.78
CA THR A 329 2.74 3.78 -1.19
C THR A 329 4.03 3.19 -1.72
N SER A 330 4.86 4.04 -2.31
CA SER A 330 6.25 3.74 -2.62
C SER A 330 7.18 4.35 -1.57
N GLY A 331 8.27 3.67 -1.26
CA GLY A 331 9.29 4.14 -0.31
C GLY A 331 8.78 4.33 1.13
N LEU A 332 9.55 5.09 1.90
CA LEU A 332 9.33 5.35 3.32
C LEU A 332 10.04 6.66 3.74
N THR A 333 9.72 7.17 4.93
CA THR A 333 10.51 8.22 5.62
C THR A 333 11.40 7.63 6.70
N ILE A 334 12.37 8.42 7.18
CA ILE A 334 13.18 8.01 8.34
C ILE A 334 12.31 7.75 9.58
N ASP A 335 11.20 8.48 9.74
CA ASP A 335 10.24 8.26 10.82
C ASP A 335 9.55 6.90 10.74
N ASP A 336 9.33 6.35 9.53
CA ASP A 336 8.78 4.99 9.40
C ASP A 336 9.78 3.95 9.93
N GLN A 337 11.09 4.13 9.66
CA GLN A 337 12.14 3.28 10.23
C GLN A 337 12.25 3.44 11.74
N ALA A 338 12.17 4.69 12.23
CA ALA A 338 12.16 4.98 13.66
C ALA A 338 10.99 4.26 14.37
N SER A 339 9.79 4.32 13.79
CA SER A 339 8.61 3.62 14.30
C SER A 339 8.80 2.09 14.36
N VAL A 340 9.45 1.50 13.37
CA VAL A 340 9.80 0.06 13.39
C VAL A 340 10.77 -0.26 14.53
N MET A 341 11.79 0.58 14.72
CA MET A 341 12.77 0.43 15.80
C MET A 341 12.10 0.53 17.18
N GLU A 342 11.27 1.55 17.40
CA GLU A 342 10.49 1.72 18.63
C GLU A 342 9.61 0.49 18.92
N ARG A 343 8.90 -0.01 17.90
CA ARG A 343 8.05 -1.19 18.03
C ARG A 343 8.84 -2.45 18.35
N ARG A 344 10.04 -2.60 17.80
CA ARG A 344 10.95 -3.69 18.12
C ARG A 344 11.38 -3.61 19.58
N ILE A 345 11.86 -2.46 20.05
CA ILE A 345 12.30 -2.26 21.43
C ILE A 345 11.17 -2.53 22.41
N ALA A 346 9.95 -2.09 22.07
CA ALA A 346 8.75 -2.37 22.85
C ALA A 346 8.29 -3.86 22.80
N GLY A 347 8.93 -4.71 21.99
CA GLY A 347 8.56 -6.12 21.83
C GLY A 347 7.25 -6.35 21.08
N THR A 348 6.75 -5.32 20.38
CA THR A 348 5.48 -5.36 19.62
C THR A 348 5.66 -5.69 18.13
N LEU A 349 6.91 -5.91 17.73
CA LEU A 349 7.31 -6.35 16.39
C LEU A 349 8.61 -7.16 16.50
N SER A 350 8.69 -8.28 15.78
CA SER A 350 9.92 -9.07 15.65
C SER A 350 10.42 -9.03 14.20
N PRO A 351 11.32 -8.09 13.84
CA PRO A 351 11.83 -7.99 12.47
C PRO A 351 12.54 -9.24 12.00
N GLY A 352 13.30 -9.89 12.89
CA GLY A 352 14.06 -11.13 12.62
C GLY A 352 13.23 -12.30 12.11
N ARG A 353 11.89 -12.30 12.27
CA ARG A 353 11.01 -13.34 11.71
C ARG A 353 11.02 -13.40 10.19
N SER A 354 11.34 -12.28 9.53
CA SER A 354 11.44 -12.25 8.07
C SER A 354 12.76 -12.78 7.52
N VAL A 355 13.78 -13.03 8.37
CA VAL A 355 15.08 -13.57 7.93
C VAL A 355 14.91 -15.02 7.50
N ALA A 356 15.34 -15.34 6.28
CA ALA A 356 15.32 -16.70 5.73
C ALA A 356 16.72 -17.25 5.44
N ALA A 357 17.69 -16.38 5.19
CA ALA A 357 19.08 -16.77 4.98
C ALA A 357 20.04 -15.67 5.44
N ILE A 358 21.25 -16.08 5.78
CA ILE A 358 22.34 -15.18 6.17
C ILE A 358 23.59 -15.48 5.33
N GLY A 359 24.46 -14.49 5.14
CA GLY A 359 25.70 -14.63 4.40
C GLY A 359 26.74 -13.59 4.80
N GLY A 360 28.01 -13.84 4.46
CA GLY A 360 29.11 -12.88 4.55
C GLY A 360 29.17 -11.95 3.34
N MET A 361 30.02 -10.92 3.39
CA MET A 361 30.15 -9.92 2.32
C MET A 361 30.44 -10.55 0.94
N GLU A 362 31.25 -11.60 0.92
CA GLU A 362 31.69 -12.36 -0.26
C GLU A 362 30.52 -13.03 -0.99
N THR A 363 29.41 -13.24 -0.30
CA THR A 363 28.22 -13.89 -0.83
C THR A 363 27.19 -12.89 -1.38
N ALA A 364 27.47 -11.58 -1.33
CA ALA A 364 26.50 -10.56 -1.75
C ALA A 364 25.98 -10.75 -3.18
N ALA A 365 26.85 -11.12 -4.13
CA ALA A 365 26.45 -11.42 -5.50
C ALA A 365 25.55 -12.67 -5.59
N GLU A 366 25.89 -13.73 -4.84
CA GLU A 366 25.07 -14.94 -4.75
C GLU A 366 23.71 -14.63 -4.10
N ALA A 367 23.68 -13.78 -3.08
CA ALA A 367 22.46 -13.35 -2.41
C ALA A 367 21.54 -12.58 -3.36
N ILE A 368 22.06 -11.65 -4.17
CA ILE A 368 21.27 -10.95 -5.19
C ILE A 368 20.69 -11.95 -6.20
N GLN A 369 21.52 -12.89 -6.69
CA GLN A 369 21.06 -13.94 -7.60
C GLN A 369 19.95 -14.79 -6.97
N SER A 370 20.09 -15.12 -5.67
CA SER A 370 19.08 -15.90 -4.92
C SER A 370 17.73 -15.18 -4.80
N VAL A 371 17.72 -13.84 -4.77
CA VAL A 371 16.49 -13.03 -4.79
C VAL A 371 15.85 -13.10 -6.17
N MET A 372 16.63 -12.98 -7.24
CA MET A 372 16.13 -13.11 -8.63
C MET A 372 15.51 -14.49 -8.87
N ASP A 373 16.16 -15.54 -8.36
CA ASP A 373 15.73 -16.93 -8.50
C ASP A 373 14.62 -17.31 -7.50
N SER A 374 14.21 -16.40 -6.62
CA SER A 374 13.24 -16.66 -5.54
C SER A 374 13.62 -17.87 -4.65
N LYS A 375 14.92 -18.08 -4.42
CA LYS A 375 15.47 -19.26 -3.73
C LYS A 375 15.08 -19.32 -2.25
N TYR A 376 15.01 -18.17 -1.59
CA TYR A 376 14.66 -18.09 -0.17
C TYR A 376 13.28 -17.45 0.00
N PRO A 377 12.43 -17.97 0.91
CA PRO A 377 11.07 -17.49 1.08
C PRO A 377 10.99 -16.13 1.80
N GLY A 378 12.07 -15.68 2.43
CA GLY A 378 12.13 -14.43 3.20
C GLY A 378 13.34 -13.57 2.83
N LYS A 379 13.75 -12.70 3.75
CA LYS A 379 14.86 -11.77 3.58
C LYS A 379 16.20 -12.49 3.73
N VAL A 380 17.15 -12.11 2.87
CA VAL A 380 18.55 -12.53 2.95
C VAL A 380 19.34 -11.40 3.60
N VAL A 381 20.02 -11.69 4.70
CA VAL A 381 20.82 -10.69 5.44
C VAL A 381 22.31 -10.96 5.22
N ILE A 382 23.04 -9.93 4.81
CA ILE A 382 24.50 -9.99 4.67
C ILE A 382 25.14 -9.31 5.89
N PHE A 383 26.08 -9.99 6.51
CA PHE A 383 26.92 -9.50 7.61
C PHE A 383 28.30 -9.12 7.06
N PRO A 384 28.53 -7.84 6.70
CA PRO A 384 29.74 -7.44 5.99
C PRO A 384 31.02 -7.68 6.80
N GLN A 385 30.91 -7.70 8.13
CA GLN A 385 32.00 -7.94 9.05
C GLN A 385 32.42 -9.41 9.16
N ILE A 386 31.69 -10.35 8.57
CA ILE A 386 31.99 -11.80 8.62
C ILE A 386 32.37 -12.30 7.23
N HIS A 387 33.67 -12.41 6.96
CA HIS A 387 34.19 -12.74 5.62
C HIS A 387 34.08 -14.22 5.21
N ASN A 388 33.90 -15.14 6.15
CA ASN A 388 33.92 -16.59 5.90
C ASN A 388 32.56 -17.25 6.14
N LEU A 389 31.46 -16.50 6.02
CA LEU A 389 30.11 -17.01 6.17
C LEU A 389 29.50 -17.33 4.79
N PRO A 390 29.37 -18.62 4.40
CA PRO A 390 28.68 -18.97 3.17
C PRO A 390 27.20 -18.63 3.24
N LEU A 391 26.57 -18.39 2.08
CA LEU A 391 25.14 -18.13 2.02
C LEU A 391 24.40 -19.38 2.50
N THR A 392 23.65 -19.23 3.59
CA THR A 392 23.08 -20.38 4.31
C THR A 392 21.65 -20.07 4.74
N SER A 393 20.74 -21.00 4.44
CA SER A 393 19.35 -20.93 4.90
C SER A 393 19.26 -21.14 6.41
N LEU A 394 18.29 -20.50 7.08
CA LEU A 394 18.01 -20.82 8.48
C LEU A 394 17.64 -22.29 8.69
N LYS A 395 17.08 -22.96 7.67
CA LYS A 395 16.78 -24.40 7.69
C LYS A 395 18.05 -25.26 7.79
N GLU A 396 19.16 -24.80 7.24
CA GLU A 396 20.46 -25.51 7.20
C GLU A 396 21.34 -25.21 8.41
N MET A 397 20.92 -24.30 9.30
CA MET A 397 21.74 -23.84 10.43
C MET A 397 22.15 -24.97 11.35
N LYS A 398 21.26 -25.95 11.58
CA LYS A 398 21.54 -27.09 12.46
C LYS A 398 22.74 -27.91 11.99
N ASP A 399 22.94 -28.00 10.67
CA ASP A 399 24.01 -28.81 10.08
C ASP A 399 25.29 -28.00 9.92
N ARG A 400 25.19 -26.70 9.63
CA ARG A 400 26.36 -25.84 9.37
C ARG A 400 26.91 -25.13 10.60
N LEU A 401 26.04 -24.61 11.46
CA LEU A 401 26.37 -23.83 12.65
C LEU A 401 25.47 -24.24 13.83
N PRO A 402 25.67 -25.44 14.42
CA PRO A 402 24.77 -25.98 15.45
C PRO A 402 24.61 -25.08 16.68
N GLU A 403 25.68 -24.37 17.05
CA GLU A 403 25.70 -23.41 18.18
C GLU A 403 24.78 -22.21 17.92
N VAL A 404 24.77 -21.69 16.69
CA VAL A 404 23.85 -20.62 16.25
C VAL A 404 22.42 -21.15 16.16
N ALA A 405 22.25 -22.34 15.59
CA ALA A 405 20.94 -22.97 15.44
C ALA A 405 20.23 -23.21 16.79
N ALA A 406 20.99 -23.50 17.85
CA ALA A 406 20.48 -23.70 19.20
C ALA A 406 19.93 -22.41 19.84
N LYS A 407 20.27 -21.24 19.30
CA LYS A 407 19.86 -19.92 19.78
C LYS A 407 18.73 -19.29 18.96
N LEU A 408 18.34 -19.92 17.84
CA LEU A 408 17.17 -19.49 17.08
C LEU A 408 15.91 -19.55 17.94
N GLY A 409 15.01 -18.60 17.71
CA GLY A 409 13.73 -18.53 18.39
C GLY A 409 12.74 -19.59 17.90
N GLN A 410 11.50 -19.46 18.39
CA GLN A 410 10.39 -20.28 17.90
C GLN A 410 10.28 -20.20 16.37
N ASP A 411 9.99 -21.34 15.73
CA ASP A 411 9.82 -21.47 14.28
C ASP A 411 11.06 -21.05 13.46
N GLN A 412 12.27 -21.25 14.02
CA GLN A 412 13.56 -20.88 13.41
C GLN A 412 13.73 -19.37 13.21
N MET A 413 13.02 -18.54 13.98
CA MET A 413 13.15 -17.08 13.94
C MET A 413 14.59 -16.65 14.29
N TRP A 414 15.15 -15.72 13.53
CA TRP A 414 16.41 -15.07 13.88
C TRP A 414 16.27 -14.23 15.14
N THR A 415 17.24 -14.32 16.05
CA THR A 415 17.26 -13.68 17.36
C THR A 415 18.61 -13.00 17.61
N ASN A 416 18.65 -12.09 18.58
CA ASN A 416 19.90 -11.46 18.99
C ASN A 416 20.88 -12.50 19.56
N GLU A 417 20.40 -13.51 20.27
CA GLU A 417 21.23 -14.58 20.82
C GLU A 417 21.82 -15.47 19.72
N ALA A 418 21.11 -15.67 18.61
CA ALA A 418 21.65 -16.37 17.45
C ALA A 418 22.72 -15.53 16.74
N GLU A 419 22.50 -14.22 16.67
CA GLU A 419 23.46 -13.29 16.09
C GLU A 419 24.74 -13.16 16.94
N GLU A 420 24.61 -13.05 18.25
CA GLU A 420 25.74 -13.04 19.18
C GLU A 420 26.58 -14.31 19.02
N ALA A 421 25.93 -15.49 19.03
CA ALA A 421 26.61 -16.77 18.80
C ALA A 421 27.30 -16.84 17.41
N LEU A 422 26.71 -16.22 16.38
CA LEU A 422 27.32 -16.15 15.04
C LEU A 422 28.60 -15.30 15.06
N ILE A 423 28.52 -14.12 15.68
CA ILE A 423 29.63 -13.16 15.76
C ILE A 423 30.76 -13.75 16.60
N GLU A 424 30.49 -14.27 17.79
CA GLU A 424 31.48 -14.93 18.65
C GLU A 424 32.23 -16.05 17.93
N LYS A 425 31.52 -16.78 17.05
CA LYS A 425 32.09 -17.93 16.34
C LYS A 425 32.94 -17.53 15.13
N LEU A 426 32.51 -16.54 14.36
CA LEU A 426 33.03 -16.31 13.01
C LEU A 426 33.67 -14.94 12.81
N TRP A 427 33.37 -13.95 13.64
CA TRP A 427 33.99 -12.64 13.52
C TRP A 427 35.46 -12.68 13.95
N GLN A 428 36.31 -12.03 13.18
CA GLN A 428 37.73 -11.88 13.47
C GLN A 428 38.08 -10.40 13.41
N GLU A 429 38.92 -9.95 14.34
CA GLU A 429 39.40 -8.57 14.35
C GLU A 429 40.11 -8.26 13.01
N PRO A 430 39.71 -7.18 12.30
CA PRO A 430 40.39 -6.77 11.07
C PRO A 430 41.87 -6.50 11.35
N LYS A 431 42.76 -7.10 10.56
CA LYS A 431 44.21 -6.90 10.67
C LYS A 431 44.70 -5.61 10.05
#